data_AF-F6ZDS8-F1
#
_entry.id   AF-F6ZDS8-F1
#
_cell.length_a   1.000
_cell.length_b   1.000
_cell.length_c   1.000
_cell.angle_alpha   90.00
_cell.angle_beta   90.00
_cell.angle_gamma   90.00
#
_symmetry.space_group_name_H-M   'P 1'
#
loop_
_entity.id
_entity.type
_entity.pdbx_description
1 polymer ?
#
loop_
_entity_poly.entity_id
_entity_poly.type
_entity_poly.pdbx_seq_one_letter_code
_entity_poly.pdbx_strand_id
1 'polypeptide(L)'
;MKGSLTLVGILWAVLSLLTAVASTTSYFLPYWLFGTQLGKPVSFSMFRRCNYPVRGEGRTLVMVEECGRYASFTAIPSLAWQMCTIVTGTGCALLLLVALGAVLGCCLEELISRIMGRCIGAAHLVGGLLIGAGCALYPLGWNSPEVMQTCGNASSQFHLGTCQLGWAYYCAGGGAAVAMLICTWLSCFAGRLPKPIVNSYTMELEHCLHP
;
A
#
# COMPACT_ATOMS: atom_id res chain seq x y z
N MET A 1 4.06 33.20 10.86
CA MET A 1 4.36 31.77 10.60
C MET A 1 4.76 31.65 9.13
N LYS A 2 6.06 31.71 8.81
CA LYS A 2 6.55 31.47 7.44
C LYS A 2 6.77 29.96 7.32
N GLY A 3 5.90 29.26 6.58
CA GLY A 3 6.06 27.83 6.32
C GLY A 3 7.41 27.60 5.64
N SER A 4 8.27 26.85 6.32
CA SER A 4 9.67 26.68 5.97
C SER A 4 9.89 25.41 5.13
N LEU A 5 8.84 24.64 4.82
CA LEU A 5 8.92 23.48 3.94
C LEU A 5 8.88 23.92 2.46
N THR A 6 9.72 23.34 1.61
CA THR A 6 9.60 23.56 0.15
C THR A 6 8.24 23.07 -0.32
N LEU A 7 7.61 23.74 -1.29
CA LEU A 7 6.33 23.30 -1.89
C LEU A 7 6.40 21.82 -2.32
N VAL A 8 7.56 21.41 -2.83
CA VAL A 8 7.88 20.02 -3.20
C VAL A 8 7.77 19.06 -2.00
N GLY A 9 8.29 19.44 -0.83
CA GLY A 9 8.18 18.64 0.40
C GLY A 9 6.75 18.49 0.90
N ILE A 10 5.92 19.54 0.79
CA ILE A 10 4.49 19.48 1.15
C ILE A 10 3.75 18.55 0.20
N LEU A 11 3.94 18.72 -1.12
CA LEU A 11 3.33 17.86 -2.13
C LEU A 11 3.72 16.40 -1.95
N TRP A 12 5.00 16.15 -1.67
CA TRP A 12 5.51 14.82 -1.38
C TRP A 12 4.83 14.21 -0.16
N ALA A 13 4.76 14.93 0.97
CA ALA A 13 4.13 14.41 2.19
C ALA A 13 2.64 14.11 2.01
N VAL A 14 1.90 14.97 1.31
CA VAL A 14 0.48 14.74 0.97
C VAL A 14 0.35 13.50 0.09
N LEU A 15 1.20 13.35 -0.93
CA LEU A 15 1.16 12.20 -1.83
C LEU A 15 1.53 10.89 -1.11
N SER A 16 2.51 10.91 -0.21
CA SER A 16 2.87 9.80 0.66
C SER A 16 1.69 9.36 1.53
N LEU A 17 0.96 10.32 2.12
CA LEU A 17 -0.23 10.01 2.90
C LEU A 17 -1.35 9.40 2.05
N LEU A 18 -1.64 9.99 0.89
CA LEU A 18 -2.68 9.50 -0.02
C LEU A 18 -2.38 8.08 -0.52
N THR A 19 -1.13 7.82 -0.92
CA THR A 19 -0.70 6.50 -1.37
C THR A 19 -0.76 5.47 -0.25
N ALA A 20 -0.30 5.81 0.97
CA ALA A 20 -0.37 4.92 2.11
C ALA A 20 -1.83 4.57 2.49
N VAL A 21 -2.73 5.56 2.51
CA VAL A 21 -4.15 5.34 2.79
C VAL A 21 -4.80 4.50 1.68
N ALA A 22 -4.58 4.83 0.42
CA ALA A 22 -5.15 4.10 -0.71
C ALA A 22 -4.68 2.63 -0.72
N SER A 23 -3.38 2.38 -0.60
CA SER A 23 -2.82 1.02 -0.58
C SER A 23 -3.28 0.21 0.63
N THR A 24 -3.34 0.82 1.82
CA THR A 24 -3.82 0.15 3.04
C THR A 24 -5.32 -0.15 2.96
N THR A 25 -6.11 0.79 2.44
CA THR A 25 -7.55 0.61 2.22
C THR A 25 -7.80 -0.53 1.25
N SER A 26 -7.06 -0.57 0.14
CA SER A 26 -7.09 -1.71 -0.78
C SER A 26 -6.74 -3.03 -0.10
N TYR A 27 -5.67 -3.06 0.69
CA TYR A 27 -5.23 -4.28 1.38
C TYR A 27 -6.32 -4.88 2.28
N PHE A 28 -7.05 -4.04 3.03
CA PHE A 28 -8.08 -4.53 3.95
C PHE A 28 -9.44 -4.82 3.29
N LEU A 29 -9.72 -4.24 2.13
CA LEU A 29 -11.04 -4.35 1.54
C LEU A 29 -11.22 -5.59 0.65
N PRO A 30 -12.39 -6.25 0.70
CA PRO A 30 -12.69 -7.46 -0.04
C PRO A 30 -13.22 -7.22 -1.45
N TYR A 31 -12.67 -6.23 -2.15
CA TYR A 31 -13.11 -5.78 -3.46
C TYR A 31 -11.99 -5.86 -4.51
N TRP A 32 -11.16 -6.90 -4.45
CA TRP A 32 -10.10 -7.16 -5.42
C TRP A 32 -10.62 -7.92 -6.64
N LEU A 33 -11.50 -8.88 -6.41
CA LEU A 33 -12.08 -9.75 -7.44
C LEU A 33 -13.57 -9.92 -7.18
N PHE A 34 -14.38 -9.80 -8.22
CA PHE A 34 -15.82 -9.95 -8.19
C PHE A 34 -16.26 -11.08 -9.10
N GLY A 35 -17.21 -11.89 -8.62
CA GLY A 35 -17.88 -12.90 -9.41
C GLY A 35 -19.24 -13.24 -8.84
N THR A 36 -19.76 -14.40 -9.22
CA THR A 36 -21.12 -14.83 -8.84
C THR A 36 -21.15 -16.30 -8.49
N GLN A 37 -21.79 -16.65 -7.38
CA GLN A 37 -21.98 -18.03 -6.95
C GLN A 37 -23.41 -18.22 -6.45
N LEU A 38 -24.10 -19.28 -6.89
CA LEU A 38 -25.50 -19.56 -6.53
C LEU A 38 -26.45 -18.35 -6.76
N GLY A 39 -26.22 -17.59 -7.83
CA GLY A 39 -27.03 -16.41 -8.17
C GLY A 39 -26.79 -15.18 -7.29
N LYS A 40 -25.80 -15.23 -6.39
CA LYS A 40 -25.43 -14.12 -5.50
C LYS A 40 -24.05 -13.56 -5.87
N PRO A 41 -23.82 -12.24 -5.73
CA PRO A 41 -22.50 -11.66 -5.96
C PRO A 41 -21.54 -12.14 -4.88
N VAL A 42 -20.30 -12.45 -5.25
CA VAL A 42 -19.23 -12.87 -4.35
C VAL A 42 -18.01 -12.00 -4.61
N SER A 43 -17.32 -11.60 -3.55
CA SER A 43 -16.12 -10.78 -3.68
C SER A 43 -14.97 -11.33 -2.85
N PHE A 44 -13.77 -11.26 -3.41
CA PHE A 44 -12.54 -11.73 -2.79
C PHE A 44 -11.56 -10.59 -2.55
N SER A 45 -10.81 -10.73 -1.46
CA SER A 45 -9.53 -10.08 -1.18
C SER A 45 -8.42 -11.15 -1.17
N MET A 46 -7.24 -10.77 -0.67
CA MET A 46 -6.15 -11.71 -0.37
C MET A 46 -6.47 -12.64 0.81
N PHE A 47 -7.05 -12.09 1.89
CA PHE A 47 -7.32 -12.81 3.15
C PHE A 47 -8.75 -12.60 3.69
N ARG A 48 -9.58 -11.85 2.98
CA ARG A 48 -11.01 -11.64 3.28
C ARG A 48 -11.84 -12.03 2.08
N ARG A 49 -13.11 -12.37 2.33
CA ARG A 49 -14.13 -12.59 1.29
C ARG A 49 -15.47 -12.10 1.79
N CYS A 50 -16.35 -11.68 0.89
CA CYS A 50 -17.74 -11.44 1.19
C CYS A 50 -18.61 -12.39 0.40
N ASN A 51 -19.73 -12.77 1.01
CA ASN A 51 -20.74 -13.66 0.47
C ASN A 51 -20.16 -15.06 0.19
N TYR A 52 -20.31 -15.97 1.16
CA TYR A 52 -19.70 -17.30 1.07
C TYR A 52 -20.69 -18.42 1.37
N PRO A 53 -20.54 -19.60 0.73
CA PRO A 53 -21.41 -20.73 1.00
C PRO A 53 -21.07 -21.37 2.35
N VAL A 54 -22.11 -21.68 3.12
CA VAL A 54 -22.03 -22.52 4.31
C VAL A 54 -22.98 -23.70 4.17
N ARG A 55 -22.65 -24.82 4.83
CA ARG A 55 -23.57 -25.96 4.92
C ARG A 55 -24.64 -25.64 5.96
N GLY A 56 -25.87 -25.46 5.52
CA GLY A 56 -27.04 -25.31 6.38
C GLY A 56 -27.56 -26.64 6.92
N GLU A 57 -28.65 -26.58 7.69
CA GLU A 57 -29.36 -27.78 8.13
C GLU A 57 -29.83 -28.61 6.92
N GLY A 58 -29.63 -29.92 6.96
CA GLY A 58 -30.05 -30.81 5.86
C GLY A 58 -29.12 -30.88 4.64
N ARG A 59 -27.84 -30.48 4.76
CA ARG A 59 -26.81 -30.51 3.67
C ARG A 59 -27.07 -29.54 2.50
N THR A 60 -28.02 -28.63 2.60
CA THR A 60 -28.21 -27.58 1.59
C THR A 60 -27.13 -26.51 1.73
N LEU A 61 -26.57 -26.05 0.61
CA LEU A 61 -25.63 -24.93 0.59
C LEU A 61 -26.44 -23.62 0.65
N VAL A 62 -26.23 -22.84 1.70
CA VAL A 62 -26.85 -21.52 1.88
C VAL A 62 -25.76 -20.47 1.76
N MET A 63 -26.03 -19.40 1.02
CA MET A 63 -25.12 -18.26 0.90
C MET A 63 -25.30 -17.34 2.10
N VAL A 64 -24.22 -17.10 2.85
CA VAL A 64 -24.19 -16.10 3.93
C VAL A 64 -23.73 -14.78 3.33
N GLU A 65 -24.58 -13.76 3.34
CA GLU A 65 -24.32 -12.44 2.76
C GLU A 65 -23.54 -11.52 3.71
N GLU A 66 -22.41 -12.03 4.22
CA GLU A 66 -21.54 -11.31 5.15
C GLU A 66 -20.08 -11.30 4.66
N CYS A 67 -19.31 -10.36 5.19
CA CYS A 67 -17.87 -10.25 4.96
C CYS A 67 -17.09 -10.87 6.12
N GLY A 68 -16.22 -11.83 5.79
CA GLY A 68 -15.44 -12.59 6.77
C GLY A 68 -13.96 -12.67 6.42
N ARG A 69 -13.15 -13.00 7.42
CA ARG A 69 -11.74 -13.41 7.29
C ARG A 69 -11.67 -14.93 7.34
N TYR A 70 -10.72 -15.53 6.62
CA TYR A 70 -10.39 -16.95 6.80
C TYR A 70 -9.97 -17.25 8.24
N ALA A 71 -10.41 -18.38 8.80
CA ALA A 71 -10.20 -18.70 10.21
C ALA A 71 -8.72 -18.70 10.61
N SER A 72 -7.87 -19.32 9.78
CA SER A 72 -6.41 -19.36 9.90
C SER A 72 -5.74 -18.83 8.64
N PHE A 73 -4.45 -18.52 8.73
CA PHE A 73 -3.64 -18.12 7.56
C PHE A 73 -3.52 -19.25 6.52
N THR A 74 -3.45 -20.49 6.99
CA THR A 74 -3.42 -21.70 6.13
C THR A 74 -4.74 -21.98 5.43
N ALA A 75 -5.85 -21.39 5.87
CA ALA A 75 -7.16 -21.51 5.23
C ALA A 75 -7.35 -20.55 4.04
N ILE A 76 -6.36 -19.70 3.75
CA ILE A 76 -6.36 -18.88 2.53
C ILE A 76 -6.23 -19.81 1.30
N PRO A 77 -7.08 -19.67 0.26
CA PRO A 77 -7.27 -20.65 -0.83
C PRO A 77 -6.03 -21.09 -1.61
N SER A 78 -4.97 -20.29 -1.61
CA SER A 78 -3.74 -20.60 -2.33
C SER A 78 -2.51 -20.09 -1.58
N LEU A 79 -1.38 -20.78 -1.76
CA LEU A 79 -0.09 -20.31 -1.29
C LEU A 79 0.27 -18.94 -1.90
N ALA A 80 -0.13 -18.68 -3.15
CA ALA A 80 0.09 -17.39 -3.79
C ALA A 80 -0.62 -16.25 -3.04
N TRP A 81 -1.87 -16.45 -2.60
CA TRP A 81 -2.61 -15.45 -1.82
C TRP A 81 -2.08 -15.29 -0.39
N GLN A 82 -1.53 -16.36 0.20
CA GLN A 82 -0.80 -16.28 1.47
C GLN A 82 0.43 -15.39 1.32
N MET A 83 1.28 -15.64 0.32
CA MET A 83 2.46 -14.81 0.04
C MET A 83 2.06 -13.38 -0.31
N CYS A 84 1.04 -13.20 -1.14
CA CYS A 84 0.45 -11.91 -1.49
C CYS A 84 0.04 -11.11 -0.25
N THR A 85 -0.58 -11.75 0.75
CA THR A 85 -0.99 -11.13 2.02
C THR A 85 0.21 -10.63 2.82
N ILE A 86 1.27 -11.43 2.94
CA ILE A 86 2.47 -11.06 3.71
C ILE A 86 3.21 -9.91 3.01
N VAL A 87 3.49 -10.07 1.73
CA VAL A 87 4.29 -9.11 0.96
C VAL A 87 3.55 -7.77 0.87
N THR A 88 2.26 -7.77 0.52
CA THR A 88 1.47 -6.53 0.43
C THR A 88 1.28 -5.86 1.78
N GLY A 89 1.01 -6.65 2.84
CA GLY A 89 0.87 -6.12 4.19
C GLY A 89 2.15 -5.46 4.68
N THR A 90 3.31 -6.05 4.38
CA THR A 90 4.62 -5.49 4.71
C THR A 90 4.87 -4.18 3.95
N GLY A 91 4.53 -4.13 2.67
CA GLY A 91 4.62 -2.90 1.88
C GLY A 91 3.70 -1.79 2.41
N CYS A 92 2.46 -2.11 2.78
CA CYS A 92 1.54 -1.13 3.38
C CYS A 92 2.05 -0.60 4.72
N ALA A 93 2.57 -1.47 5.59
CA ALA A 93 3.17 -1.04 6.86
C ALA A 93 4.35 -0.09 6.64
N LEU A 94 5.22 -0.39 5.66
CA LEU A 94 6.33 0.48 5.32
C LEU A 94 5.86 1.83 4.78
N LEU A 95 4.87 1.87 3.87
CA LEU A 95 4.31 3.12 3.37
C LEU A 95 3.64 3.96 4.46
N LEU A 96 2.97 3.34 5.43
CA LEU A 96 2.38 4.03 6.58
C LEU A 96 3.46 4.68 7.47
N LEU A 97 4.54 3.95 7.77
CA LEU A 97 5.68 4.50 8.53
C LEU A 97 6.31 5.68 7.80
N VAL A 98 6.46 5.57 6.49
CA VAL A 98 6.99 6.62 5.63
C VAL A 98 6.06 7.85 5.61
N ALA A 99 4.75 7.65 5.44
CA ALA A 99 3.76 8.73 5.48
C ALA A 99 3.76 9.44 6.84
N LEU A 100 3.84 8.68 7.94
CA LEU A 100 3.98 9.24 9.29
C LEU A 100 5.26 10.08 9.41
N GLY A 101 6.40 9.55 8.93
CA GLY A 101 7.66 10.27 8.91
C GLY A 101 7.59 11.56 8.07
N ALA A 102 6.88 11.53 6.94
CA ALA A 102 6.68 12.70 6.08
C ALA A 102 5.83 13.78 6.77
N VAL A 103 4.74 13.40 7.44
CA VAL A 103 3.89 14.32 8.21
C VAL A 103 4.65 14.91 9.40
N LEU A 104 5.38 14.07 10.16
CA LEU A 104 6.21 14.54 11.26
C LEU A 104 7.31 15.49 10.79
N GLY A 105 7.93 15.23 9.63
CA GLY A 105 8.91 16.11 9.03
C GLY A 105 8.32 17.44 8.52
N CYS A 106 7.01 17.51 8.23
CA CYS A 106 6.31 18.77 7.98
C CYS A 106 6.12 19.59 9.27
N CYS A 107 5.91 18.93 10.40
CA CYS A 107 5.72 19.56 11.71
C CYS A 107 7.05 19.90 12.40
N LEU A 108 8.09 19.10 12.18
CA LEU A 108 9.40 19.17 12.82
C LEU A 108 10.47 19.40 11.75
N GLU A 109 10.70 20.67 11.46
CA GLU A 109 11.56 21.11 10.36
C GLU A 109 13.04 20.70 10.48
N GLU A 110 13.49 20.34 11.68
CA GLU A 110 14.87 19.94 11.94
C GLU A 110 15.14 18.46 11.63
N LEU A 111 14.11 17.66 11.32
CA LEU A 111 14.25 16.22 11.14
C LEU A 111 14.68 15.82 9.71
N ILE A 112 14.39 16.64 8.70
CA ILE A 112 14.62 16.31 7.29
C ILE A 112 16.02 16.77 6.85
N SER A 113 17.00 15.90 7.06
CA SER A 113 18.31 15.99 6.39
C SER A 113 18.22 15.45 4.94
N ARG A 114 19.17 15.83 4.07
CA ARG A 114 19.26 15.25 2.70
C ARG A 114 19.45 13.73 2.71
N ILE A 115 20.16 13.19 3.70
CA ILE A 115 20.37 11.75 3.85
C ILE A 115 19.04 11.08 4.25
N MET A 116 18.31 11.67 5.20
CA MET A 116 17.00 11.18 5.62
C MET A 116 16.00 11.15 4.45
N GLY A 117 15.96 12.19 3.61
CA GLY A 117 15.12 12.22 2.41
C GLY A 117 15.41 11.07 1.45
N ARG A 118 16.68 10.71 1.26
CA ARG A 118 17.07 9.55 0.43
C ARG A 118 16.66 8.21 1.06
N CYS A 119 16.84 8.06 2.37
CA CYS A 119 16.41 6.86 3.09
C CYS A 119 14.88 6.68 3.01
N ILE A 120 14.10 7.75 3.20
CA ILE A 120 12.64 7.68 3.10
C ILE A 120 12.20 7.43 1.65
N GLY A 121 12.90 8.00 0.66
CA GLY A 121 12.67 7.69 -0.75
C GLY A 121 12.94 6.22 -1.09
N ALA A 122 14.03 5.64 -0.59
CA ALA A 122 14.30 4.21 -0.75
C ALA A 122 13.22 3.35 -0.09
N ALA A 123 12.71 3.75 1.08
CA ALA A 123 11.61 3.07 1.75
C ALA A 123 10.30 3.13 0.94
N HIS A 124 9.98 4.25 0.27
CA HIS A 124 8.86 4.32 -0.68
C HIS A 124 9.01 3.32 -1.82
N LEU A 125 10.20 3.26 -2.42
CA LEU A 125 10.49 2.33 -3.52
C LEU A 125 10.29 0.88 -3.08
N VAL A 126 10.87 0.49 -1.94
CA VAL A 126 10.72 -0.87 -1.39
C VAL A 126 9.25 -1.16 -1.07
N GLY A 127 8.55 -0.23 -0.41
CA GLY A 127 7.14 -0.42 -0.05
C GLY A 127 6.24 -0.61 -1.27
N GLY A 128 6.44 0.21 -2.30
CA GLY A 128 5.72 0.09 -3.56
C GLY A 128 6.08 -1.17 -4.34
N LEU A 129 7.35 -1.60 -4.35
CA LEU A 129 7.76 -2.86 -4.99
C LEU A 129 7.11 -4.07 -4.31
N LEU A 130 7.00 -4.08 -2.98
CA LEU A 130 6.32 -5.14 -2.23
C LEU A 130 4.83 -5.19 -2.60
N ILE A 131 4.12 -4.06 -2.59
CA ILE A 131 2.69 -4.02 -2.99
C ILE A 131 2.52 -4.42 -4.46
N GLY A 132 3.40 -3.97 -5.34
CA GLY A 132 3.41 -4.34 -6.76
C GLY A 132 3.62 -5.85 -6.97
N ALA A 133 4.56 -6.45 -6.23
CA ALA A 133 4.77 -7.89 -6.21
C ALA A 133 3.52 -8.63 -5.70
N GLY A 134 2.85 -8.10 -4.67
CA GLY A 134 1.55 -8.60 -4.23
C GLY A 134 0.49 -8.61 -5.34
N CYS A 135 0.37 -7.50 -6.09
CA CYS A 135 -0.55 -7.39 -7.22
C CYS A 135 -0.23 -8.40 -8.33
N ALA A 136 1.06 -8.69 -8.57
CA ALA A 136 1.52 -9.70 -9.54
C ALA A 136 1.30 -11.14 -9.05
N LEU A 137 1.38 -11.38 -7.74
CA LEU A 137 1.11 -12.69 -7.12
C LEU A 137 -0.38 -13.02 -7.07
N TYR A 138 -1.25 -12.01 -6.95
CA TYR A 138 -2.69 -12.23 -6.76
C TYR A 138 -3.35 -13.08 -7.87
N PRO A 139 -3.06 -12.86 -9.18
CA PRO A 139 -3.58 -13.69 -10.26
C PRO A 139 -3.16 -15.17 -10.24
N LEU A 140 -2.06 -15.50 -9.57
CA LEU A 140 -1.62 -16.89 -9.43
C LEU A 140 -2.55 -17.74 -8.57
N GLY A 141 -3.38 -17.11 -7.73
CA GLY A 141 -4.36 -17.82 -6.89
C GLY A 141 -5.72 -18.05 -7.54
N TRP A 142 -5.94 -17.60 -8.78
CA TRP A 142 -7.24 -17.72 -9.46
C TRP A 142 -7.60 -19.13 -9.93
N ASN A 143 -6.65 -20.06 -9.86
CA ASN A 143 -6.86 -21.49 -10.10
C ASN A 143 -7.29 -22.25 -8.83
N SER A 144 -7.56 -21.56 -7.72
CA SER A 144 -8.08 -22.20 -6.50
C SER A 144 -9.54 -22.65 -6.70
N PRO A 145 -9.97 -23.78 -6.09
CA PRO A 145 -11.33 -24.29 -6.24
C PRO A 145 -12.41 -23.25 -5.90
N GLU A 146 -12.18 -22.40 -4.90
CA GLU A 146 -13.08 -21.33 -4.48
C GLU A 146 -13.28 -20.29 -5.58
N VAL A 147 -12.19 -19.92 -6.27
CA VAL A 147 -12.25 -18.97 -7.38
C VAL A 147 -12.89 -19.62 -8.59
N MET A 148 -12.53 -20.86 -8.94
CA MET A 148 -13.14 -21.59 -10.07
C MET A 148 -14.65 -21.81 -9.90
N GLN A 149 -15.13 -22.01 -8.67
CA GLN A 149 -16.57 -22.10 -8.39
C GLN A 149 -17.32 -20.76 -8.59
N THR A 150 -16.62 -19.64 -8.46
CA THR A 150 -17.20 -18.29 -8.52
C THR A 150 -17.00 -17.62 -9.89
N CYS A 151 -15.89 -17.94 -10.54
CA CYS A 151 -15.40 -17.36 -11.79
C CYS A 151 -15.53 -18.33 -12.98
N GLY A 152 -16.14 -19.49 -12.76
CA GLY A 152 -16.28 -20.55 -13.75
C GLY A 152 -15.07 -21.47 -13.81
N ASN A 153 -15.31 -22.71 -14.25
CA ASN A 153 -14.30 -23.76 -14.31
C ASN A 153 -13.16 -23.47 -15.31
N ALA A 154 -13.30 -22.44 -16.13
CA ALA A 154 -12.27 -21.95 -17.04
C ALA A 154 -11.29 -20.97 -16.38
N SER A 155 -11.53 -20.52 -15.13
CA SER A 155 -10.59 -19.65 -14.44
C SER A 155 -9.28 -20.40 -14.16
N SER A 156 -8.17 -19.76 -14.49
CA SER A 156 -6.83 -20.29 -14.27
C SER A 156 -5.87 -19.15 -13.94
N GLN A 157 -4.58 -19.43 -13.74
CA GLN A 157 -3.62 -18.38 -13.38
C GLN A 157 -3.58 -17.30 -14.46
N PHE A 158 -3.77 -16.04 -14.07
CA PHE A 158 -3.90 -14.89 -14.99
C PHE A 158 -5.11 -14.93 -15.95
N HIS A 159 -6.01 -15.91 -15.82
CA HIS A 159 -7.27 -15.99 -16.56
C HIS A 159 -8.46 -15.91 -15.61
N LEU A 160 -9.16 -14.78 -15.63
CA LEU A 160 -10.27 -14.49 -14.72
C LEU A 160 -11.54 -15.35 -14.95
N GLY A 161 -11.70 -15.96 -16.12
CA GLY A 161 -12.97 -16.60 -16.47
C GLY A 161 -14.10 -15.58 -16.57
N THR A 162 -15.20 -15.79 -15.83
CA THR A 162 -16.36 -14.89 -15.78
C THR A 162 -16.23 -13.76 -14.75
N CYS A 163 -15.16 -13.73 -13.95
CA CYS A 163 -14.94 -12.72 -12.93
C CYS A 163 -14.37 -11.41 -13.48
N GLN A 164 -14.49 -10.36 -12.67
CA GLN A 164 -13.98 -9.03 -12.96
C GLN A 164 -13.10 -8.52 -11.82
N LEU A 165 -12.09 -7.70 -12.15
CA LEU A 165 -11.27 -7.04 -11.14
C LEU A 165 -12.06 -5.91 -10.49
N GLY A 166 -11.92 -5.81 -9.18
CA GLY A 166 -12.52 -4.74 -8.41
C GLY A 166 -11.59 -3.54 -8.21
N TRP A 167 -12.18 -2.44 -7.77
CA TRP A 167 -11.47 -1.17 -7.58
C TRP A 167 -10.31 -1.26 -6.59
N ALA A 168 -10.38 -2.15 -5.59
CA ALA A 168 -9.31 -2.28 -4.60
C ALA A 168 -8.01 -2.79 -5.23
N TYR A 169 -8.11 -3.67 -6.25
CA TYR A 169 -6.96 -4.14 -7.03
C TYR A 169 -6.27 -2.98 -7.75
N TYR A 170 -7.06 -2.12 -8.43
CA TYR A 170 -6.54 -0.96 -9.13
C TYR A 170 -5.96 0.10 -8.18
N CYS A 171 -6.60 0.34 -7.03
CA CYS A 171 -6.07 1.24 -6.02
C CYS A 171 -4.75 0.73 -5.40
N ALA A 172 -4.58 -0.59 -5.24
CA ALA A 172 -3.33 -1.16 -4.77
C ALA A 172 -2.20 -0.98 -5.80
N GLY A 173 -2.45 -1.36 -7.06
CA GLY A 173 -1.47 -1.22 -8.14
C GLY A 173 -1.12 0.25 -8.44
N GLY A 174 -2.13 1.11 -8.50
CA GLY A 174 -1.95 2.55 -8.69
C GLY A 174 -1.20 3.21 -7.53
N GLY A 175 -1.58 2.90 -6.28
CA GLY A 175 -0.88 3.38 -5.09
C GLY A 175 0.58 2.93 -5.06
N ALA A 176 0.84 1.67 -5.42
CA ALA A 176 2.20 1.15 -5.56
C ALA A 176 3.00 1.89 -6.62
N ALA A 177 2.44 2.10 -7.82
CA ALA A 177 3.11 2.81 -8.91
C ALA A 177 3.44 4.26 -8.53
N VAL A 178 2.51 4.98 -7.90
CA VAL A 178 2.72 6.35 -7.42
C VAL A 178 3.80 6.37 -6.34
N ALA A 179 3.77 5.44 -5.38
CA ALA A 179 4.80 5.34 -4.35
C ALA A 179 6.19 5.07 -4.93
N MET A 180 6.31 4.07 -5.83
CA MET A 180 7.58 3.69 -6.44
C MET A 180 8.17 4.78 -7.33
N LEU A 181 7.36 5.42 -8.16
CA LEU A 181 7.85 6.33 -9.18
C LEU A 181 7.84 7.77 -8.68
N ILE A 182 6.67 8.27 -8.28
CA ILE A 182 6.47 9.68 -8.01
C ILE A 182 6.99 10.04 -6.61
N CYS A 183 6.59 9.30 -5.56
CA CYS A 183 7.04 9.60 -4.21
C CYS A 183 8.55 9.40 -4.05
N THR A 184 9.12 8.33 -4.62
CA THR A 184 10.58 8.10 -4.62
C THR A 184 11.32 9.24 -5.32
N TRP A 185 10.87 9.66 -6.51
CA TRP A 185 11.51 10.74 -7.25
C TRP A 185 11.43 12.08 -6.53
N LEU A 186 10.25 12.44 -6.00
CA LEU A 186 10.06 13.66 -5.22
C LEU A 186 10.89 13.67 -3.92
N SER A 187 11.18 12.50 -3.32
CA SER A 187 12.02 12.39 -2.12
C SER A 187 13.44 12.96 -2.34
N CYS A 188 13.96 12.88 -3.57
CA CYS A 188 15.26 13.44 -3.93
C CYS A 188 15.30 14.98 -3.84
N PHE A 189 14.14 15.63 -3.98
CA PHE A 189 14.00 17.08 -4.02
C PHE A 189 13.30 17.64 -2.78
N ALA A 190 12.77 16.79 -1.91
CA ALA A 190 12.09 17.19 -0.68
C ALA A 190 13.04 17.72 0.40
N GLY A 191 14.31 17.30 0.40
CA GLY A 191 15.32 17.74 1.37
C GLY A 191 15.85 19.15 1.08
N ARG A 192 15.98 19.99 2.10
CA ARG A 192 16.58 21.32 1.96
C ARG A 192 18.09 21.22 1.69
N LEU A 193 18.66 22.21 1.00
CA LEU A 193 20.10 22.46 1.10
C LEU A 193 20.41 22.76 2.58
N PRO A 194 21.39 22.10 3.25
CA PRO A 194 22.00 22.59 4.47
C PRO A 194 22.18 24.08 4.37
N LYS A 195 21.67 24.79 5.38
CA LYS A 195 22.17 26.14 5.67
C LYS A 195 23.70 26.02 5.67
N PRO A 196 24.44 26.88 4.93
CA PRO A 196 25.88 26.91 5.10
C PRO A 196 26.15 26.99 6.59
N ILE A 197 27.04 26.13 7.08
CA ILE A 197 27.57 26.24 8.42
C ILE A 197 28.27 27.60 8.43
N VAL A 198 27.55 28.66 8.80
CA VAL A 198 28.18 29.88 9.24
C VAL A 198 28.87 29.46 10.52
N ASN A 199 30.16 29.18 10.39
CA ASN A 199 31.04 28.86 11.51
C ASN A 199 30.74 29.89 12.59
N SER A 200 30.23 29.47 13.75
CA SER A 200 30.00 30.36 14.90
C SER A 200 31.27 31.14 15.27
N TYR A 201 32.45 30.66 14.86
CA TYR A 201 33.74 31.34 14.95
C TYR A 201 33.87 32.63 14.13
N THR A 202 33.10 32.82 13.05
CA THR A 202 33.16 34.05 12.23
C THR A 202 32.44 35.23 12.86
N MET A 203 31.49 34.97 13.77
CA MET A 203 30.71 36.03 14.42
C MET A 203 31.41 36.58 15.68
N GLU A 204 32.21 35.77 16.39
CA GLU A 204 33.05 36.28 17.50
C GLU A 204 34.28 37.07 17.00
N LEU A 205 34.82 36.72 15.81
CA LEU A 205 36.02 37.40 15.29
C LEU A 205 35.73 38.81 14.77
N GLU A 206 34.55 39.06 14.18
CA GLU A 206 34.16 40.42 13.75
C GLU A 206 33.83 41.34 14.93
N HIS A 207 33.31 40.81 16.05
CA HIS A 207 33.03 41.61 17.24
C HIS A 207 34.30 42.02 18.01
N CYS A 208 35.41 41.28 17.86
CA CYS A 208 36.70 41.62 18.44
C CYS A 208 37.57 42.54 17.56
N LEU A 209 37.31 42.63 16.25
CA LEU A 209 38.13 43.42 15.31
C LEU A 209 37.65 44.87 15.11
N HIS A 210 36.44 45.19 15.58
CA HIS A 210 35.91 46.56 15.58
C HIS A 210 35.20 46.85 16.91
N PRO A 211 35.92 47.39 17.91
CA PRO A 211 35.31 47.91 19.14
C PRO A 211 34.50 49.19 18.89
#